data_AF-A0A848T6E1-F1
#
_entry.id   AF-A0A848T6E1-F1
#
_cell.length_a   1.000
_cell.length_b   1.000
_cell.length_c   1.000
_cell.angle_alpha   90.00
_cell.angle_beta   90.00
_cell.angle_gamma   90.00
#
_symmetry.space_group_name_H-M   'P 1'
#
loop_
_entity.id
_entity.type
_entity.pdbx_description
1 polymer ?
#
loop_
_entity_poly.entity_id
_entity_poly.type
_entity_poly.pdbx_seq_one_letter_code
_entity_poly.pdbx_strand_id
1 'polypeptide(L)'
;MRHSKLTPLAALALAALMPSAVLAEGNMMETGLVWTPPSGKSGDIANSHAALLTSEDGAAMRLKTSGFEPGHVITVWFVAVQRPENCLERPCPPTDAMGRSDEVNSVAALGGSAVANENGEISVAGFMPSGAVESNFFDTELTDPTTAEFHLALHSHGPLIPEMAADMLSSYRGGCTDESIPPYYPASAASFGMPGPNDCSTTQVAIFMQDQRLAN
;
A
#
# COMPACT_ATOMS: atom_id res chain seq x y z
N MET A 1 7.35 82.54 -17.80
CA MET A 1 6.47 81.57 -18.49
C MET A 1 6.94 80.17 -18.19
N ARG A 2 5.99 79.28 -17.87
CA ARG A 2 6.07 77.81 -17.76
C ARG A 2 6.90 77.21 -16.62
N HIS A 3 6.15 76.98 -15.54
CA HIS A 3 6.36 75.92 -14.55
C HIS A 3 6.50 74.54 -15.19
N SER A 4 7.37 73.69 -14.63
CA SER A 4 7.22 72.24 -14.73
C SER A 4 7.53 71.63 -13.37
N LYS A 5 6.49 71.13 -12.70
CA LYS A 5 6.58 70.41 -11.43
C LYS A 5 6.79 68.93 -11.75
N LEU A 6 7.90 68.36 -11.30
CA LEU A 6 8.14 66.92 -11.33
C LEU A 6 7.61 66.31 -10.03
N THR A 7 6.54 65.52 -10.14
CA THR A 7 5.96 64.73 -9.07
C THR A 7 6.69 63.37 -9.01
N PRO A 8 7.20 62.90 -7.86
CA PRO A 8 7.74 61.55 -7.78
C PRO A 8 6.59 60.54 -7.67
N LEU A 9 6.56 59.56 -8.58
CA LEU A 9 5.74 58.37 -8.42
C LEU A 9 6.32 57.53 -7.29
N ALA A 10 5.58 57.36 -6.20
CA ALA A 10 5.86 56.35 -5.20
C ALA A 10 5.55 54.96 -5.79
N ALA A 11 6.57 54.13 -5.98
CA ALA A 11 6.39 52.73 -6.33
C ALA A 11 5.90 51.98 -5.09
N LEU A 12 4.60 51.67 -5.06
CA LEU A 12 4.02 50.78 -4.06
C LEU A 12 4.45 49.35 -4.41
N ALA A 13 5.45 48.83 -3.70
CA ALA A 13 5.82 47.42 -3.79
C ALA A 13 4.73 46.59 -3.10
N LEU A 14 3.84 45.99 -3.90
CA LEU A 14 2.91 44.97 -3.44
C LEU A 14 3.72 43.70 -3.16
N ALA A 15 4.13 43.50 -1.91
CA ALA A 15 4.67 42.22 -1.47
C ALA A 15 3.53 41.20 -1.48
N ALA A 16 3.45 40.39 -2.53
CA ALA A 16 2.55 39.24 -2.57
C ALA A 16 2.99 38.26 -1.47
N LEU A 17 2.24 38.20 -0.38
CA LEU A 17 2.27 37.09 0.57
C LEU A 17 1.82 35.84 -0.19
N MET A 18 2.76 35.11 -0.79
CA MET A 18 2.49 33.75 -1.22
C MET A 18 2.31 32.93 0.06
N PRO A 19 1.17 32.25 0.25
CA PRO A 19 1.08 31.25 1.30
C PRO A 19 2.13 30.19 0.97
N SER A 20 3.14 30.07 1.83
CA SER A 20 4.02 28.90 1.82
C SER A 20 3.11 27.70 1.93
N ALA A 21 3.07 26.86 0.89
CA ALA A 21 2.47 25.55 1.00
C ALA A 21 3.24 24.83 2.11
N VAL A 22 2.62 24.69 3.27
CA VAL A 22 3.08 23.77 4.31
C VAL A 22 2.93 22.40 3.66
N LEU A 23 4.04 21.83 3.19
CA LEU A 23 4.06 20.42 2.83
C LEU A 23 3.76 19.68 4.13
N ALA A 24 2.70 18.85 4.15
CA ALA A 24 2.41 18.00 5.28
C ALA A 24 3.70 17.23 5.65
N GLU A 25 4.10 17.28 6.92
CA GLU A 25 5.27 16.54 7.41
C GLU A 25 4.95 15.05 7.35
N GLY A 26 5.42 14.37 6.30
CA GLY A 26 5.23 12.94 6.11
C GLY A 26 6.47 12.14 6.53
N ASN A 27 6.26 10.99 7.14
CA ASN A 27 7.28 10.03 7.52
C ASN A 27 7.57 9.08 6.36
N MET A 28 8.74 9.23 5.73
CA MET A 28 9.17 8.34 4.65
C MET A 28 10.06 7.22 5.18
N MET A 29 9.77 5.97 4.85
CA MET A 29 10.60 4.79 5.11
C MET A 29 10.84 4.02 3.82
N GLU A 30 11.96 3.29 3.75
CA GLU A 30 12.30 2.44 2.61
C GLU A 30 12.78 1.08 3.10
N THR A 31 12.45 0.01 2.37
CA THR A 31 12.87 -1.36 2.67
C THR A 31 12.90 -2.22 1.39
N GLY A 32 13.46 -3.42 1.48
CA GLY A 32 13.36 -4.44 0.43
C GLY A 32 12.13 -5.32 0.60
N LEU A 33 11.81 -6.11 -0.43
CA LEU A 33 10.79 -7.15 -0.34
C LEU A 33 11.44 -8.50 -0.01
N VAL A 34 10.68 -9.34 0.69
CA VAL A 34 11.05 -10.74 0.99
C VAL A 34 10.01 -11.70 0.43
N TRP A 35 10.44 -12.93 0.15
CA TRP A 35 9.54 -14.02 -0.17
C TRP A 35 8.69 -14.44 1.04
N THR A 36 7.42 -14.68 0.81
CA THR A 36 6.52 -15.27 1.83
C THR A 36 6.50 -16.80 1.70
N PRO A 37 6.13 -17.56 2.76
CA PRO A 37 6.07 -19.02 2.70
C PRO A 37 5.23 -19.60 1.55
N PRO A 38 4.05 -19.05 1.18
CA PRO A 38 3.28 -19.54 0.03
C PRO A 38 4.02 -19.51 -1.32
N SER A 39 5.06 -18.70 -1.47
CA SER A 39 5.87 -18.67 -2.70
C SER A 39 6.73 -19.92 -2.91
N GLY A 40 6.93 -20.73 -1.85
CA GLY A 40 7.91 -21.82 -1.84
C GLY A 40 9.38 -21.35 -1.85
N LYS A 41 9.63 -20.04 -1.77
CA LYS A 41 10.95 -19.40 -1.72
C LYS A 41 11.17 -18.73 -0.36
N SER A 42 12.39 -18.30 -0.10
CA SER A 42 12.77 -17.61 1.15
C SER A 42 13.85 -16.56 0.92
N GLY A 43 13.99 -15.64 1.87
CA GLY A 43 14.99 -14.58 1.87
C GLY A 43 14.59 -13.35 1.07
N ASP A 44 15.56 -12.44 0.93
CA ASP A 44 15.39 -11.15 0.25
C ASP A 44 15.27 -11.31 -1.26
N ILE A 45 14.48 -10.42 -1.86
CA ILE A 45 14.34 -10.32 -3.31
C ILE A 45 15.36 -9.30 -3.83
N ALA A 46 16.33 -9.78 -4.61
CA ALA A 46 17.38 -8.93 -5.14
C ALA A 46 16.81 -7.77 -5.98
N ASN A 47 17.40 -6.57 -5.81
CA ASN A 47 17.01 -5.34 -6.50
C ASN A 47 15.53 -4.92 -6.30
N SER A 48 14.86 -5.46 -5.28
CA SER A 48 13.54 -5.02 -4.88
C SER A 48 13.62 -3.78 -3.98
N HIS A 49 12.59 -2.95 -4.04
CA HIS A 49 12.52 -1.72 -3.26
C HIS A 49 11.08 -1.33 -3.02
N ALA A 50 10.74 -0.97 -1.78
CA ALA A 50 9.49 -0.35 -1.41
C ALA A 50 9.77 0.90 -0.58
N ALA A 51 9.06 1.98 -0.88
CA ALA A 51 9.04 3.18 -0.08
C ALA A 51 7.61 3.46 0.38
N LEU A 52 7.47 3.86 1.63
CA LEU A 52 6.22 4.20 2.28
C LEU A 52 6.32 5.60 2.88
N LEU A 53 5.41 6.49 2.52
CA LEU A 53 5.24 7.80 3.11
C LEU A 53 3.93 7.80 3.91
N THR A 54 4.00 7.99 5.21
CA THR A 54 2.81 8.13 6.06
C THR A 54 2.65 9.56 6.57
N SER A 55 1.43 10.02 6.72
CA SER A 55 1.07 11.33 7.27
C SER A 55 -0.31 11.23 7.91
N GLU A 56 -0.81 12.32 8.49
CA GLU A 56 -2.19 12.37 8.99
C GLU A 56 -3.23 12.11 7.89
N ASP A 57 -2.90 12.38 6.62
CA ASP A 57 -3.79 12.16 5.47
C ASP A 57 -3.88 10.68 5.04
N GLY A 58 -2.93 9.84 5.47
CA GLY A 58 -2.88 8.42 5.11
C GLY A 58 -1.48 7.91 4.78
N ALA A 59 -1.42 6.88 3.93
CA ALA A 59 -0.19 6.20 3.54
C ALA A 59 -0.05 6.11 2.01
N ALA A 60 1.04 6.66 1.46
CA ALA A 60 1.41 6.52 0.05
C ALA A 60 2.57 5.53 -0.10
N MET A 61 2.50 4.66 -1.11
CA MET A 61 3.56 3.71 -1.42
C MET A 61 4.05 3.84 -2.85
N ARG A 62 5.32 3.48 -3.05
CA ARG A 62 5.87 3.09 -4.35
C ARG A 62 6.69 1.83 -4.15
N LEU A 63 6.56 0.86 -5.03
CA LEU A 63 7.38 -0.35 -4.99
C LEU A 63 7.79 -0.79 -6.38
N LYS A 64 8.95 -1.42 -6.44
CA LYS A 64 9.47 -2.15 -7.59
C LYS A 64 10.01 -3.49 -7.11
N THR A 65 9.66 -4.56 -7.81
CA THR A 65 10.13 -5.90 -7.49
C THR A 65 10.13 -6.79 -8.74
N SER A 66 10.59 -8.03 -8.59
CA SER A 66 10.73 -9.01 -9.65
C SER A 66 10.43 -10.43 -9.16
N GLY A 67 10.58 -11.41 -10.04
CA GLY A 67 10.47 -12.84 -9.70
C GLY A 67 9.07 -13.42 -9.86
N PHE A 68 8.19 -12.70 -10.56
CA PHE A 68 6.92 -13.21 -11.05
C PHE A 68 7.07 -13.86 -12.43
N GLU A 69 6.15 -14.73 -12.79
CA GLU A 69 6.04 -15.20 -14.17
C GLU A 69 5.49 -14.07 -15.06
N PRO A 70 6.04 -13.85 -16.27
CA PRO A 70 5.53 -12.85 -17.20
C PRO A 70 4.03 -13.01 -17.50
N GLY A 71 3.31 -11.89 -17.55
CA GLY A 71 1.86 -11.90 -17.82
C GLY A 71 0.97 -12.26 -16.62
N HIS A 72 1.56 -12.55 -15.46
CA HIS A 72 0.78 -12.73 -14.24
C HIS A 72 0.24 -11.39 -13.71
N VAL A 73 -0.99 -11.42 -13.20
CA VAL A 73 -1.61 -10.25 -12.54
C VAL A 73 -1.20 -10.23 -11.07
N ILE A 74 -0.69 -9.10 -10.61
CA ILE A 74 -0.27 -8.89 -9.23
C ILE A 74 -1.06 -7.72 -8.64
N THR A 75 -1.70 -7.95 -7.48
CA THR A 75 -2.28 -6.91 -6.65
C THR A 75 -1.40 -6.65 -5.44
N VAL A 76 -1.30 -5.39 -5.03
CA VAL A 76 -0.59 -4.95 -3.82
C VAL A 76 -1.66 -4.57 -2.80
N TRP A 77 -1.62 -5.21 -1.64
CA TRP A 77 -2.51 -4.94 -0.54
C TRP A 77 -1.77 -4.20 0.55
N PHE A 78 -2.27 -3.03 0.93
CA PHE A 78 -1.91 -2.42 2.19
C PHE A 78 -2.58 -3.21 3.30
N VAL A 79 -1.81 -3.69 4.25
CA VAL A 79 -2.31 -4.17 5.54
C VAL A 79 -1.72 -3.28 6.61
N ALA A 80 -2.52 -2.35 7.12
CA ALA A 80 -2.15 -1.45 8.20
C ALA A 80 -2.62 -2.04 9.53
N VAL A 81 -1.68 -2.46 10.36
CA VAL A 81 -1.92 -2.97 11.70
C VAL A 81 -1.79 -1.80 12.67
N GLN A 82 -2.91 -1.31 13.18
CA GLN A 82 -2.95 -0.07 13.97
C GLN A 82 -2.62 -0.28 15.45
N ARG A 83 -2.70 -1.51 15.94
CA ARG A 83 -2.27 -1.92 17.29
C ARG A 83 -1.27 -3.08 17.21
N PRO A 84 -0.07 -2.87 16.61
CA PRO A 84 0.90 -3.94 16.40
C PRO A 84 1.44 -4.55 17.71
N GLU A 85 1.32 -3.83 18.82
CA GLU A 85 1.63 -4.33 20.17
C GLU A 85 0.72 -5.47 20.65
N ASN A 86 -0.45 -5.66 20.03
CA ASN A 86 -1.39 -6.74 20.33
C ASN A 86 -1.14 -8.01 19.50
N CYS A 87 -0.19 -7.97 18.57
CA CYS A 87 0.23 -9.16 17.82
C CYS A 87 1.01 -10.10 18.74
N LEU A 88 0.84 -11.42 18.55
CA LEU A 88 1.51 -12.45 19.33
C LEU A 88 3.03 -12.50 19.05
N GLU A 89 3.41 -12.09 17.86
CA GLU A 89 4.78 -12.01 17.39
C GLU A 89 5.02 -10.69 16.66
N ARG A 90 6.28 -10.28 16.57
CA ARG A 90 6.71 -9.07 15.86
C ARG A 90 7.82 -9.39 14.85
N PRO A 91 7.71 -8.92 13.59
CA PRO A 91 6.58 -8.18 12.98
C PRO A 91 5.26 -8.96 13.00
N CYS A 92 4.13 -8.25 12.91
CA CYS A 92 2.81 -8.85 13.08
C CYS A 92 2.53 -9.91 12.01
N PRO A 93 2.34 -11.20 12.36
CA PRO A 93 2.18 -12.23 11.36
C PRO A 93 0.81 -12.10 10.64
N PRO A 94 0.67 -12.60 9.40
CA PRO A 94 -0.59 -12.57 8.68
C PRO A 94 -1.77 -13.23 9.42
N THR A 95 -1.50 -14.24 10.25
CA THR A 95 -2.51 -14.88 11.09
C THR A 95 -3.15 -13.93 12.09
N ASP A 96 -2.39 -12.93 12.54
CA ASP A 96 -2.86 -11.91 13.48
C ASP A 96 -3.44 -10.74 12.71
N ALA A 97 -2.68 -10.21 11.75
CA ALA A 97 -3.10 -9.07 10.93
C ALA A 97 -4.42 -9.32 10.19
N MET A 98 -4.67 -10.56 9.75
CA MET A 98 -5.88 -10.92 9.01
C MET A 98 -6.92 -11.68 9.87
N GLY A 99 -6.47 -12.52 10.81
CA GLY A 99 -7.35 -13.41 11.58
C GLY A 99 -7.71 -12.91 12.97
N ARG A 100 -7.07 -11.84 13.44
CA ARG A 100 -7.27 -11.23 14.77
C ARG A 100 -7.54 -9.73 14.66
N SER A 101 -8.20 -9.28 13.58
CA SER A 101 -8.40 -7.86 13.26
C SER A 101 -9.06 -7.06 14.39
N ASP A 102 -9.96 -7.66 15.18
CA ASP A 102 -10.60 -7.00 16.32
C ASP A 102 -9.60 -6.59 17.42
N GLU A 103 -8.52 -7.37 17.58
CA GLU A 103 -7.48 -7.15 18.59
C GLU A 103 -6.42 -6.17 18.09
N VAL A 104 -6.02 -6.29 16.82
CA VAL A 104 -4.92 -5.51 16.23
C VAL A 104 -5.38 -4.30 15.40
N ASN A 105 -6.70 -4.13 15.24
CA ASN A 105 -7.38 -3.04 14.51
C ASN A 105 -6.87 -2.86 13.06
N SER A 106 -6.81 -3.95 12.31
CA SER A 106 -6.29 -3.95 10.95
C SER A 106 -7.19 -3.20 9.96
N VAL A 107 -6.57 -2.55 8.99
CA VAL A 107 -7.17 -2.14 7.71
C VAL A 107 -6.44 -2.89 6.61
N ALA A 108 -7.15 -3.61 5.76
CA ALA A 108 -6.55 -4.38 4.67
C ALA A 108 -7.27 -4.06 3.36
N ALA A 109 -6.60 -3.34 2.45
CA ALA A 109 -7.23 -2.77 1.27
C ALA A 109 -6.28 -2.72 0.08
N LEU A 110 -6.85 -2.67 -1.13
CA LEU A 110 -6.09 -2.60 -2.37
C LEU A 110 -5.30 -1.30 -2.43
N GLY A 111 -3.98 -1.41 -2.61
CA GLY A 111 -3.09 -0.28 -2.84
C GLY A 111 -2.83 -0.01 -4.31
N GLY A 112 -2.87 -1.04 -5.16
CA GLY A 112 -2.67 -0.92 -6.59
C GLY A 112 -2.40 -2.28 -7.22
N SER A 113 -2.22 -2.31 -8.54
CA SER A 113 -2.00 -3.56 -9.27
C SER A 113 -1.18 -3.35 -10.53
N ALA A 114 -0.62 -4.43 -11.05
CA ALA A 114 0.12 -4.45 -12.31
C ALA A 114 0.08 -5.85 -12.92
N VAL A 115 0.37 -5.93 -14.22
CA VAL A 115 0.71 -7.19 -14.89
C VAL A 115 2.23 -7.27 -14.99
N ALA A 116 2.80 -8.40 -14.57
CA ALA A 116 4.24 -8.62 -14.66
C ALA A 116 4.72 -8.55 -16.12
N ASN A 117 5.78 -7.78 -16.36
CA ASN A 117 6.34 -7.63 -17.71
C ASN A 117 7.09 -8.89 -18.18
N GLU A 118 7.72 -8.82 -19.36
CA GLU A 118 8.50 -9.92 -19.93
C GLU A 118 9.67 -10.41 -19.05
N ASN A 119 10.14 -9.58 -18.12
CA ASN A 119 11.21 -9.89 -17.17
C ASN A 119 10.67 -10.33 -15.80
N GLY A 120 9.35 -10.48 -15.65
CA GLY A 120 8.74 -10.83 -14.37
C GLY A 120 8.76 -9.69 -13.34
N GLU A 121 8.88 -8.45 -13.80
CA GLU A 121 8.96 -7.26 -12.95
C GLU A 121 7.62 -6.51 -12.90
N ILE A 122 7.38 -5.84 -11.78
CA ILE A 122 6.31 -4.85 -11.63
C ILE A 122 6.83 -3.56 -11.00
N SER A 123 6.10 -2.47 -11.22
CA SER A 123 6.24 -1.23 -10.47
C SER A 123 4.87 -0.68 -10.19
N VAL A 124 4.56 -0.42 -8.91
CA VAL A 124 3.24 -0.02 -8.46
C VAL A 124 3.40 1.17 -7.52
N ALA A 125 2.48 2.12 -7.60
CA ALA A 125 2.31 3.17 -6.61
C ALA A 125 0.85 3.21 -6.19
N GLY A 126 0.60 3.63 -4.96
CA GLY A 126 -0.72 3.59 -4.35
C GLY A 126 -0.86 4.56 -3.20
N PHE A 127 -2.10 4.84 -2.83
CA PHE A 127 -2.43 5.67 -1.68
C PHE A 127 -3.63 5.08 -0.94
N MET A 128 -3.50 4.95 0.37
CA MET A 128 -4.56 4.60 1.29
C MET A 128 -4.87 5.84 2.14
N PRO A 129 -6.07 6.44 2.01
CA PRO A 129 -6.44 7.60 2.82
C PRO A 129 -6.72 7.19 4.27
N SER A 130 -6.55 8.14 5.19
CA SER A 130 -7.11 8.05 6.54
C SER A 130 -8.65 8.03 6.49
N GLY A 131 -9.26 7.42 7.52
CA GLY A 131 -10.71 7.23 7.63
C GLY A 131 -11.19 5.94 6.95
N ALA A 132 -12.44 5.95 6.50
CA ALA A 132 -13.06 4.82 5.82
C ALA A 132 -12.40 4.52 4.46
N VAL A 133 -12.07 3.25 4.22
CA VAL A 133 -11.42 2.79 2.98
C VAL A 133 -12.35 1.81 2.25
N GLU A 134 -12.73 2.15 1.01
CA GLU A 134 -13.76 1.45 0.22
C GLU A 134 -13.50 -0.06 0.04
N SER A 135 -12.23 -0.47 -0.09
CA SER A 135 -11.82 -1.85 -0.31
C SER A 135 -11.35 -2.56 0.98
N ASN A 136 -11.64 -2.01 2.16
CA ASN A 136 -11.21 -2.61 3.42
C ASN A 136 -11.92 -3.95 3.64
N PHE A 137 -11.18 -5.00 3.95
CA PHE A 137 -11.76 -6.27 4.35
C PHE A 137 -12.49 -6.21 5.69
N PHE A 138 -12.16 -5.25 6.55
CA PHE A 138 -12.68 -5.13 7.91
C PHE A 138 -13.62 -3.94 8.05
N ASP A 139 -14.51 -3.99 9.05
CA ASP A 139 -15.35 -2.85 9.44
C ASP A 139 -14.55 -1.90 10.37
N THR A 140 -13.46 -1.38 9.83
CA THR A 140 -12.50 -0.49 10.51
C THR A 140 -12.12 0.67 9.60
N GLU A 141 -11.53 1.70 10.21
CA GLU A 141 -11.01 2.89 9.52
C GLU A 141 -9.52 3.03 9.80
N LEU A 142 -8.78 3.66 8.89
CA LEU A 142 -7.38 4.01 9.13
C LEU A 142 -7.32 5.31 9.94
N THR A 143 -7.18 5.21 11.26
CA THR A 143 -7.15 6.35 12.18
C THR A 143 -5.74 6.79 12.55
N ASP A 144 -4.77 5.87 12.52
CA ASP A 144 -3.41 6.14 13.01
C ASP A 144 -2.31 5.78 11.98
N PRO A 145 -2.28 6.40 10.77
CA PRO A 145 -1.33 6.04 9.73
C PRO A 145 0.14 6.24 10.11
N THR A 146 0.47 7.19 11.00
CA THR A 146 1.86 7.51 11.32
C THR A 146 2.48 6.53 12.32
N THR A 147 1.67 5.71 13.00
CA THR A 147 2.15 4.75 14.02
C THR A 147 1.83 3.30 13.67
N ALA A 148 0.95 3.05 12.70
CA ALA A 148 0.62 1.70 12.26
C ALA A 148 1.83 0.96 11.67
N GLU A 149 1.89 -0.36 11.89
CA GLU A 149 2.79 -1.24 11.14
C GLU A 149 2.14 -1.56 9.79
N PHE A 150 2.85 -1.31 8.68
CA PHE A 150 2.34 -1.56 7.33
C PHE A 150 3.00 -2.76 6.69
N HIS A 151 2.20 -3.63 6.11
CA HIS A 151 2.65 -4.69 5.22
C HIS A 151 2.13 -4.38 3.83
N LEU A 152 3.03 -4.28 2.85
CA LEU A 152 2.68 -4.23 1.44
C LEU A 152 2.75 -5.67 0.92
N ALA A 153 1.62 -6.37 0.95
CA ALA A 153 1.50 -7.77 0.57
C ALA A 153 1.19 -7.91 -0.92
N LEU A 154 2.02 -8.64 -1.66
CA LEU A 154 1.85 -8.84 -3.11
C LEU A 154 1.19 -10.18 -3.37
N HIS A 155 -0.04 -10.11 -3.88
CA HIS A 155 -0.87 -11.26 -4.22
C HIS A 155 -0.81 -11.52 -5.73
N SER A 156 -0.32 -12.69 -6.11
CA SER A 156 -0.32 -13.15 -7.49
C SER A 156 -1.65 -13.85 -7.78
N HIS A 157 -2.37 -13.32 -8.76
CA HIS A 157 -3.58 -13.92 -9.30
C HIS A 157 -3.30 -14.97 -10.39
N GLY A 158 -2.03 -15.24 -10.71
CA GLY A 158 -1.65 -16.13 -11.81
C GLY A 158 -1.80 -15.46 -13.20
N PRO A 159 -1.83 -16.26 -14.28
CA PRO A 159 -1.94 -15.75 -15.65
C PRO A 159 -3.21 -14.91 -15.84
N LEU A 160 -3.07 -13.75 -16.50
CA LEU A 160 -4.21 -12.89 -16.84
C LEU A 160 -5.28 -13.66 -17.63
N ILE A 161 -6.51 -13.65 -17.13
CA ILE A 161 -7.70 -14.14 -17.84
C ILE A 161 -8.38 -12.92 -18.47
N PRO A 162 -8.40 -12.78 -19.82
CA PRO A 162 -8.88 -11.57 -20.48
C PRO A 162 -10.29 -11.14 -20.04
N GLU A 163 -11.19 -12.10 -19.88
CA GLU A 163 -12.59 -11.86 -19.52
C GLU A 163 -12.76 -11.41 -18.05
N MET A 164 -11.75 -11.63 -17.21
CA MET A 164 -11.73 -11.30 -15.78
C MET A 164 -10.71 -10.21 -15.43
N ALA A 165 -10.07 -9.59 -16.44
CA ALA A 165 -8.94 -8.69 -16.24
C ALA A 165 -9.21 -7.58 -15.23
N ALA A 166 -10.37 -6.92 -15.34
CA ALA A 166 -10.76 -5.85 -14.42
C ALA A 166 -10.85 -6.37 -12.98
N ASP A 167 -11.50 -7.52 -12.79
CA ASP A 167 -11.70 -8.10 -11.47
C ASP A 167 -10.37 -8.59 -10.86
N MET A 168 -9.53 -9.29 -11.63
CA MET A 168 -8.19 -9.70 -11.19
C MET A 168 -7.29 -8.52 -10.79
N LEU A 169 -7.49 -7.35 -11.38
CA LEU A 169 -6.71 -6.14 -11.09
C LEU A 169 -7.27 -5.32 -9.92
N SER A 170 -8.51 -5.58 -9.49
CA SER A 170 -9.22 -4.73 -8.52
C SER A 170 -9.77 -5.47 -7.30
N SER A 171 -9.65 -6.79 -7.22
CA SER A 171 -10.19 -7.59 -6.13
C SER A 171 -9.18 -8.62 -5.65
N TYR A 172 -9.41 -9.23 -4.48
CA TYR A 172 -8.48 -10.22 -3.92
C TYR A 172 -8.68 -11.61 -4.51
N ARG A 173 -9.94 -11.97 -4.76
CA ARG A 173 -10.33 -13.30 -5.25
C ARG A 173 -10.49 -13.35 -6.77
N GLY A 174 -10.48 -12.22 -7.47
CA GLY A 174 -10.69 -12.18 -8.92
C GLY A 174 -9.80 -13.18 -9.65
N GLY A 175 -10.41 -14.16 -10.32
CA GLY A 175 -9.70 -15.20 -11.07
C GLY A 175 -9.12 -16.36 -10.26
N CYS A 176 -9.23 -16.32 -8.93
CA CYS A 176 -8.64 -17.29 -8.00
C CYS A 176 -9.59 -18.43 -7.66
N THR A 177 -9.01 -19.60 -7.38
CA THR A 177 -9.72 -20.72 -6.75
C THR A 177 -10.11 -20.37 -5.30
N ASP A 178 -11.11 -21.06 -4.76
CA ASP A 178 -11.53 -20.85 -3.37
C ASP A 178 -10.45 -21.31 -2.38
N GLU A 179 -9.69 -22.35 -2.74
CA GLU A 179 -8.56 -22.88 -1.98
C GLU A 179 -7.40 -21.88 -1.86
N SER A 180 -7.35 -20.87 -2.74
CA SER A 180 -6.33 -19.82 -2.71
C SER A 180 -6.52 -18.81 -1.57
N ILE A 181 -7.69 -18.81 -0.91
CA ILE A 181 -7.99 -17.91 0.20
C ILE A 181 -7.58 -18.58 1.52
N PRO A 182 -6.58 -18.06 2.26
CA PRO A 182 -6.17 -18.68 3.51
C PRO A 182 -7.31 -18.70 4.53
N PRO A 183 -7.48 -19.79 5.31
CA PRO A 183 -8.66 -19.96 6.18
C PRO A 183 -8.74 -18.96 7.35
N TYR A 184 -7.65 -18.25 7.63
CA TYR A 184 -7.60 -17.20 8.66
C TYR A 184 -7.95 -15.81 8.11
N TYR A 185 -8.22 -15.67 6.81
CA TYR A 185 -8.70 -14.41 6.25
C TYR A 185 -10.19 -14.20 6.58
N PRO A 186 -10.65 -12.95 6.66
CA PRO A 186 -12.06 -12.66 6.87
C PRO A 186 -12.92 -13.11 5.68
N ALA A 187 -14.19 -13.37 5.92
CA ALA A 187 -15.14 -13.79 4.88
C ALA A 187 -15.27 -12.77 3.73
N SER A 188 -15.04 -11.49 4.01
CA SER A 188 -15.00 -10.41 3.01
C SER A 188 -13.90 -10.62 1.96
N ALA A 189 -12.76 -11.20 2.32
CA ALA A 189 -11.71 -11.52 1.35
C ALA A 189 -12.17 -12.63 0.39
N ALA A 190 -12.91 -13.62 0.89
CA ALA A 190 -13.47 -14.70 0.09
C ALA A 190 -14.65 -14.27 -0.81
N SER A 191 -15.27 -13.11 -0.54
CA SER A 191 -16.31 -12.56 -1.40
C SER A 191 -15.84 -11.40 -2.28
N PHE A 192 -14.62 -10.90 -2.07
CA PHE A 192 -14.08 -9.80 -2.85
C PHE A 192 -13.48 -10.27 -4.17
N GLY A 193 -14.36 -10.48 -5.16
CA GLY A 193 -14.01 -10.89 -6.51
C GLY A 193 -14.71 -12.17 -6.95
N MET A 194 -14.80 -12.36 -8.25
CA MET A 194 -15.35 -13.56 -8.89
C MET A 194 -14.30 -14.67 -8.90
N PRO A 195 -14.66 -15.91 -8.52
CA PRO A 195 -13.71 -17.01 -8.54
C PRO A 195 -13.32 -17.36 -9.97
N GLY A 196 -12.14 -17.93 -10.10
CA GLY A 196 -11.62 -18.46 -11.36
C GLY A 196 -10.75 -19.70 -11.15
N PRO A 197 -10.05 -20.13 -12.21
CA PRO A 197 -9.29 -21.37 -12.21
C PRO A 197 -7.85 -21.24 -11.67
N ASN A 198 -7.36 -20.02 -11.37
CA ASN A 198 -5.97 -19.82 -11.03
C ASN A 198 -5.68 -20.15 -9.55
N ASP A 199 -4.58 -20.84 -9.31
CA ASP A 199 -4.01 -20.98 -7.97
C ASP A 199 -3.27 -19.70 -7.61
N CYS A 200 -3.86 -18.92 -6.72
CA CYS A 200 -3.37 -17.62 -6.31
C CYS A 200 -2.64 -17.71 -4.97
N SER A 201 -1.71 -16.80 -4.75
CA SER A 201 -0.99 -16.73 -3.48
C SER A 201 -0.35 -15.36 -3.24
N THR A 202 -0.32 -14.97 -1.98
CA THR A 202 0.49 -13.84 -1.51
C THR A 202 1.92 -14.29 -1.40
N THR A 203 2.79 -13.82 -2.30
CA THR A 203 4.13 -14.39 -2.55
C THR A 203 5.28 -13.49 -2.10
N GLN A 204 5.05 -12.19 -1.97
CA GLN A 204 6.06 -11.24 -1.52
C GLN A 204 5.47 -10.25 -0.52
N VAL A 205 6.30 -9.69 0.35
CA VAL A 205 5.89 -8.64 1.28
C VAL A 205 7.02 -7.66 1.55
N ALA A 206 6.69 -6.38 1.70
CA ALA A 206 7.54 -5.40 2.38
C ALA A 206 6.88 -4.99 3.70
N ILE A 207 7.65 -4.94 4.78
CA ILE A 207 7.13 -4.63 6.13
C ILE A 207 7.78 -3.33 6.64
N PHE A 208 6.95 -2.43 7.14
CA PHE A 208 7.33 -1.14 7.70
C PHE A 208 6.84 -1.04 9.15
N MET A 209 7.75 -1.18 10.10
CA MET A 209 7.49 -0.97 11.52
C MET A 209 7.81 0.48 11.90
N GLN A 210 6.80 1.34 11.98
CA GLN A 210 6.96 2.79 12.24
C GLN A 210 7.59 3.07 13.62
N ASP A 211 7.34 2.20 14.60
CA ASP A 211 7.85 2.34 15.96
C ASP A 211 9.37 2.09 16.10
N GLN A 212 9.98 1.35 15.17
CA GLN A 212 11.43 1.11 15.18
C GLN A 212 12.27 2.33 14.81
N ARG A 213 11.64 3.47 14.48
CA ARG A 213 12.30 4.78 14.42
C ARG A 213 12.42 5.49 15.76
N LEU A 214 11.50 5.25 16.70
CA LEU A 214 11.52 5.94 18.00
C LEU A 214 12.62 5.42 18.93
N ALA A 215 13.32 4.35 18.53
CA ALA A 215 14.39 3.70 19.28
C ALA A 215 15.81 4.08 18.81
N ASN A 216 15.97 4.93 17.79
CA ASN A 216 17.26 5.39 17.26
C ASN A 216 17.42 6.91 17.34
#